data_AF-A0A7S1QRH0-F1
#
_entry.id   AF-A0A7S1QRH0-F1
#
_cell.length_a   1.000
_cell.length_b   1.000
_cell.length_c   1.000
_cell.angle_alpha   90.00
_cell.angle_beta   90.00
_cell.angle_gamma   90.00
#
_symmetry.space_group_name_H-M   'P 1'
#
loop_
_entity.id
_entity.type
_entity.pdbx_description
1 polymer ?
#
loop_
_entity_poly.entity_id
_entity_poly.type
_entity_poly.pdbx_seq_one_letter_code
_entity_poly.pdbx_strand_id
1 'polypeptide(L)'
;WLKPFWLKAVRVPTSVGGAENRPFEPDQVNTCAGNRPPTAPYSPATRSRSAAPAPTRMFAQRALRHPGLLAALRPQRLALPLSSRVALRARSAVATVPQIVPAGDLTYVNDKLAAFDAMSFEPIKESTVSREMTTRYMGDMVEHAETDVVIIGAGSAGLSCAYELTKHPGVKVTIIEQNVAPGGGCWLGGQLFSAMVVRKPAHELLDELQVPYDDKGDYVVVKHAALFMSSVLRAALIAENTKLF
;
A
#
# COMPACT_ATOMS: atom_id res chain seq x y z
N TRP A 1 17.68 6.91 -7.23
CA TRP A 1 16.24 6.96 -7.54
C TRP A 1 15.31 6.86 -6.31
N LEU A 2 15.80 6.91 -5.05
CA LEU A 2 14.92 6.80 -3.85
C LEU A 2 15.43 7.65 -2.66
N LYS A 3 15.59 8.96 -2.84
CA LYS A 3 15.74 9.90 -1.70
C LYS A 3 14.78 11.11 -1.72
N PRO A 4 14.20 11.58 -2.85
CA PRO A 4 13.30 12.73 -2.79
C PRO A 4 11.80 12.42 -2.73
N PHE A 5 11.36 11.15 -2.67
CA PHE A 5 9.92 10.82 -2.76
C PHE A 5 9.18 10.73 -1.41
N TRP A 6 9.87 10.95 -0.30
CA TRP A 6 9.36 10.55 1.03
C TRP A 6 8.77 11.67 1.89
N LEU A 7 8.92 12.94 1.53
CA LEU A 7 8.31 14.02 2.31
C LEU A 7 7.46 14.94 1.41
N LYS A 8 6.16 14.65 1.39
CA LYS A 8 5.12 15.67 1.21
C LYS A 8 4.18 15.59 2.41
N ALA A 9 4.72 15.84 3.60
CA ALA A 9 3.88 16.28 4.72
C ALA A 9 3.57 17.76 4.46
N VAL A 10 2.29 18.08 4.25
CA VAL A 10 1.85 19.47 4.18
C VAL A 10 1.81 19.98 5.63
N ARG A 11 2.72 20.87 5.98
CA ARG A 11 2.66 21.60 7.24
C ARG A 11 1.47 22.55 7.18
N VAL A 12 0.46 22.34 8.01
CA VAL A 12 -0.60 23.34 8.21
C VAL A 12 0.01 24.47 9.06
N PRO A 13 0.00 25.73 8.60
CA PRO A 13 0.55 26.83 9.39
C PRO A 13 -0.36 27.12 10.58
N THR A 14 0.16 26.99 11.80
CA THR A 14 -0.44 27.54 13.01
C THR A 14 -0.09 29.03 13.10
N SER A 15 -0.99 29.91 12.67
CA SER A 15 -0.82 31.35 12.88
C SER A 15 -1.51 31.77 14.20
N VAL A 16 -0.73 31.85 15.28
CA VAL A 16 -1.05 32.70 16.42
C VAL A 16 -0.04 33.85 16.39
N GLY A 17 -0.49 35.03 15.98
CA GLY A 17 0.39 36.19 15.83
C GLY A 17 -0.32 37.44 15.30
N GLY A 18 -1.00 38.14 16.21
CA GLY A 18 -1.30 39.59 16.23
C GLY A 18 -1.69 40.31 14.93
N ALA A 19 -2.99 40.62 14.79
CA ALA A 19 -3.44 41.78 14.02
C ALA A 19 -4.74 42.36 14.62
N GLU A 20 -4.57 43.46 15.36
CA GLU A 20 -5.42 44.64 15.52
C GLU A 20 -6.95 44.56 15.31
N ASN A 21 -7.67 44.93 16.37
CA ASN A 21 -9.12 45.15 16.44
C ASN A 21 -9.62 46.14 15.37
N ARG A 22 -10.61 45.71 14.57
CA ARG A 22 -11.59 46.60 13.94
C ARG A 22 -13.02 46.16 14.28
N PRO A 23 -13.95 47.08 14.60
CA PRO A 23 -15.31 46.70 15.00
C PRO A 23 -16.11 46.14 13.84
N PHE A 24 -16.94 45.13 14.13
CA PHE A 24 -17.88 44.50 13.20
C PHE A 24 -19.19 45.30 13.19
N GLU A 25 -19.61 45.79 12.04
CA GLU A 25 -20.89 46.50 11.85
C GLU A 25 -21.97 45.48 11.42
N PRO A 26 -23.16 45.45 12.06
CA PRO A 26 -24.17 44.45 11.76
C PRO A 26 -25.23 45.02 10.81
N ASP A 27 -25.22 44.62 9.54
CA ASP A 27 -26.42 44.73 8.70
C ASP A 27 -26.39 43.75 7.53
N GLN A 28 -27.58 43.26 7.18
CA GLN A 28 -27.94 42.36 6.07
C GLN A 28 -27.99 40.85 6.40
N VAL A 29 -28.93 40.49 7.28
CA VAL A 29 -29.73 39.27 7.07
C VAL A 29 -30.71 39.55 5.94
N ASN A 30 -30.61 38.86 4.81
CA ASN A 30 -31.79 38.46 4.00
C ASN A 30 -31.46 37.40 2.94
N THR A 31 -32.06 36.22 3.16
CA THR A 31 -32.82 35.39 2.21
C THR A 31 -32.59 35.62 0.72
N CYS A 32 -32.10 34.60 0.00
CA CYS A 32 -32.33 34.41 -1.43
C CYS A 32 -32.43 32.91 -1.76
N ALA A 33 -33.57 32.31 -1.38
CA ALA A 33 -34.18 31.30 -2.23
C ALA A 33 -34.78 32.02 -3.45
N GLY A 34 -34.50 31.52 -4.65
CA GLY A 34 -35.17 31.94 -5.88
C GLY A 34 -34.42 32.99 -6.70
N ASN A 35 -33.58 32.53 -7.63
CA ASN A 35 -33.53 33.01 -9.01
C ASN A 35 -32.57 32.13 -9.83
N ARG A 36 -33.09 31.07 -10.46
CA ARG A 36 -32.41 30.38 -11.56
C ARG A 36 -32.56 31.23 -12.84
N PRO A 37 -31.51 31.43 -13.64
CA PRO A 37 -31.66 31.99 -14.98
C PRO A 37 -32.42 31.02 -15.89
N PRO A 38 -33.21 31.50 -16.87
CA PRO A 38 -34.01 30.66 -17.75
C PRO A 38 -33.14 29.78 -18.64
N THR A 39 -33.50 28.50 -18.72
CA THR A 39 -32.91 27.48 -19.60
C THR A 39 -33.12 27.84 -21.06
N ALA A 40 -32.04 27.95 -21.83
CA ALA A 40 -32.10 28.04 -23.29
C ALA A 40 -32.55 26.69 -23.90
N PRO A 41 -33.39 26.68 -24.95
CA PRO A 41 -33.82 25.45 -25.61
C PRO A 41 -32.65 24.81 -26.38
N TYR A 42 -32.38 23.54 -26.08
CA TYR A 42 -31.38 22.72 -26.76
C TYR A 42 -31.95 22.25 -28.11
N SER A 43 -31.41 22.76 -29.22
CA SER A 43 -31.71 22.29 -30.59
C SER A 43 -30.60 21.35 -31.06
N PRO A 44 -30.92 20.17 -31.64
CA PRO A 44 -29.93 19.14 -31.93
C PRO A 44 -29.11 19.52 -33.17
N ALA A 45 -27.85 19.91 -32.98
CA ALA A 45 -26.89 20.05 -34.06
C ALA A 45 -26.43 18.66 -34.52
N THR A 46 -26.86 18.26 -35.72
CA THR A 46 -26.33 17.16 -36.52
C THR A 46 -24.86 17.41 -36.84
N ARG A 47 -23.95 16.76 -36.14
CA ARG A 47 -22.53 16.66 -36.53
C ARG A 47 -22.24 15.23 -36.96
N SER A 48 -21.90 15.07 -38.23
CA SER A 48 -21.59 13.81 -38.88
C SER A 48 -20.45 13.08 -38.17
N ARG A 49 -20.63 11.77 -37.95
CA ARG A 49 -19.57 10.87 -37.48
C ARG A 49 -18.53 10.72 -38.60
N SER A 50 -17.38 11.36 -38.44
CA SER A 50 -16.15 10.97 -39.15
C SER A 50 -15.49 9.84 -38.36
N ALA A 51 -15.53 8.64 -38.92
CA ALA A 51 -14.88 7.45 -38.36
C ALA A 51 -13.35 7.54 -38.59
N ALA A 52 -12.57 7.41 -37.51
CA ALA A 52 -11.13 7.15 -37.61
C ALA A 52 -10.93 5.69 -38.06
N PRO A 53 -10.05 5.40 -39.04
CA PRO A 53 -9.91 4.05 -39.59
C PRO A 53 -9.04 3.15 -38.68
N ALA A 54 -9.44 1.87 -38.63
CA ALA A 54 -8.73 0.79 -37.95
C ALA A 54 -7.36 0.50 -38.60
N PRO A 55 -6.37 -0.04 -37.85
CA PRO A 55 -5.10 -0.46 -38.43
C PRO A 55 -5.29 -1.77 -39.21
N THR A 56 -5.23 -1.67 -40.54
CA THR A 56 -5.26 -2.79 -41.46
C THR A 56 -3.99 -3.64 -41.33
N ARG A 57 -4.16 -4.95 -41.15
CA ARG A 57 -3.16 -5.98 -41.45
C ARG A 57 -2.70 -5.85 -42.90
N MET A 58 -1.39 -5.72 -43.15
CA MET A 58 -0.64 -6.40 -44.23
C MET A 58 0.81 -5.88 -44.26
N PHE A 59 1.75 -6.71 -43.79
CA PHE A 59 3.08 -6.78 -44.39
C PHE A 59 3.44 -8.27 -44.44
N ALA A 60 2.99 -8.91 -45.51
CA ALA A 60 3.46 -10.21 -45.92
C ALA A 60 4.42 -10.02 -47.11
N GLN A 61 5.61 -10.59 -46.96
CA GLN A 61 6.54 -11.07 -47.99
C GLN A 61 7.20 -10.05 -48.93
N ARG A 62 8.53 -9.98 -48.82
CA ARG A 62 9.39 -10.01 -50.00
C ARG A 62 10.58 -10.93 -49.77
N ALA A 63 10.38 -12.21 -50.09
CA ALA A 63 11.46 -13.18 -50.26
C ALA A 63 12.22 -12.83 -51.55
N LEU A 64 13.47 -12.41 -51.42
CA LEU A 64 14.39 -12.29 -52.55
C LEU A 64 14.83 -13.70 -52.95
N ARG A 65 14.34 -14.17 -54.11
CA ARG A 65 14.84 -15.35 -54.82
C ARG A 65 15.99 -14.91 -55.72
N HIS A 66 17.18 -15.48 -55.53
CA HIS A 66 18.17 -15.62 -56.59
C HIS A 66 18.51 -17.11 -56.77
N PRO A 67 18.61 -17.61 -58.01
CA PRO A 67 18.84 -19.02 -58.29
C PRO A 67 20.34 -19.34 -58.39
N GLY A 68 20.70 -20.56 -58.01
CA GLY A 68 21.96 -21.21 -58.40
C GLY A 68 23.03 -21.23 -57.32
N LEU A 69 23.13 -22.36 -56.60
CA LEU A 69 24.25 -23.29 -56.69
C LEU A 69 24.01 -24.44 -55.68
N LEU A 70 23.57 -25.59 -56.19
CA LEU A 70 23.61 -26.85 -55.44
C LEU A 70 25.07 -27.32 -55.40
N ALA A 71 25.66 -27.40 -54.21
CA ALA A 71 26.86 -28.20 -53.98
C ALA A 71 26.88 -28.73 -52.54
N ALA A 72 27.03 -30.05 -52.44
CA ALA A 72 26.92 -30.85 -51.25
C ALA A 72 27.98 -30.54 -50.19
N LEU A 73 27.57 -30.40 -48.92
CA LEU A 73 28.46 -30.50 -47.77
C LEU A 73 27.81 -31.35 -46.67
N ARG A 74 28.52 -32.42 -46.30
CA ARG A 74 28.18 -33.43 -45.28
C ARG A 74 28.07 -32.80 -43.88
N PRO A 75 27.23 -33.33 -42.97
CA PRO A 75 27.21 -32.88 -41.59
C PRO A 75 28.43 -33.46 -40.84
N GLN A 76 29.36 -32.59 -40.45
CA GLN A 76 30.36 -32.94 -39.44
C GLN A 76 29.73 -32.79 -38.05
N ARG A 77 29.69 -33.89 -37.29
CA ARG A 77 29.34 -33.88 -35.86
C ARG A 77 30.42 -33.14 -35.08
N LEU A 78 30.10 -31.97 -34.55
CA LEU A 78 30.94 -31.26 -33.59
C LEU A 78 30.63 -31.78 -32.18
N ALA A 79 31.52 -32.58 -31.62
CA ALA A 79 31.45 -33.02 -30.23
C ALA A 79 31.95 -31.89 -29.30
N LEU A 80 31.10 -31.42 -28.39
CA LEU A 80 31.48 -30.51 -27.31
C LEU A 80 32.23 -31.30 -26.22
N PRO A 81 33.34 -30.78 -25.65
CA PRO A 81 34.06 -31.47 -24.60
C PRO A 81 33.24 -31.50 -23.30
N LEU A 82 33.23 -32.67 -22.65
CA LEU A 82 32.62 -32.89 -21.34
C LEU A 82 33.26 -31.95 -20.31
N SER A 83 32.50 -30.93 -19.90
CA SER A 83 32.82 -30.09 -18.76
C SER A 83 32.91 -30.96 -17.49
N SER A 84 34.03 -30.82 -16.80
CA SER A 84 34.29 -31.26 -15.43
C SER A 84 33.07 -30.98 -14.53
N ARG A 85 32.45 -32.04 -14.02
CA ARG A 85 31.40 -31.96 -13.00
C ARG A 85 32.01 -31.48 -11.68
N VAL A 86 32.08 -30.17 -11.49
CA VAL A 86 32.17 -29.61 -10.14
C VAL A 86 30.83 -29.89 -9.47
N ALA A 87 30.83 -30.84 -8.53
CA ALA A 87 29.67 -31.13 -7.70
C ALA A 87 29.38 -29.91 -6.82
N LEU A 88 28.53 -29.00 -7.30
CA LEU A 88 28.00 -27.90 -6.49
C LEU A 88 27.08 -28.53 -5.45
N ARG A 89 27.65 -28.84 -4.28
CA ARG A 89 26.89 -29.24 -3.10
C ARG A 89 26.12 -28.01 -2.64
N ALA A 90 24.92 -27.81 -3.18
CA ALA A 90 23.96 -26.88 -2.62
C ALA A 90 23.64 -27.35 -1.20
N ARG A 91 24.37 -26.82 -0.20
CA ARG A 91 23.92 -26.85 1.17
C ARG A 91 22.71 -25.93 1.21
N SER A 92 21.54 -26.48 0.94
CA SER A 92 20.29 -25.89 1.42
C SER A 92 20.34 -26.00 2.94
N ALA A 93 20.99 -25.04 3.57
CA ALA A 93 20.71 -24.73 4.95
C ALA A 93 19.29 -24.14 4.92
N VAL A 94 18.30 -25.00 5.00
CA VAL A 94 17.00 -24.62 5.53
C VAL A 94 17.34 -24.09 6.91
N ALA A 95 17.45 -22.77 7.03
CA ALA A 95 17.46 -22.13 8.33
C ALA A 95 16.18 -22.60 8.99
N THR A 96 16.30 -23.56 9.91
CA THR A 96 15.21 -23.98 10.75
C THR A 96 14.81 -22.73 11.49
N VAL A 97 13.78 -22.04 11.01
CA VAL A 97 13.15 -20.95 11.76
C VAL A 97 12.82 -21.59 13.10
N PRO A 98 13.46 -21.20 14.21
CA PRO A 98 13.04 -21.71 15.50
C PRO A 98 11.56 -21.37 15.60
N GLN A 99 10.73 -22.39 15.83
CA GLN A 99 9.32 -22.18 16.09
C GLN A 99 9.26 -21.21 17.27
N ILE A 100 8.96 -19.93 17.01
CA ILE A 100 8.63 -18.94 18.04
C ILE A 100 7.16 -19.20 18.44
N VAL A 101 6.87 -20.45 18.76
CA VAL A 101 5.74 -20.81 19.58
C VAL A 101 6.42 -21.64 20.65
N PRO A 102 6.56 -21.14 21.89
CA PRO A 102 7.01 -22.00 22.95
C PRO A 102 6.14 -23.26 22.90
N ALA A 103 6.73 -24.44 23.10
CA ALA A 103 5.99 -25.67 23.37
C ALA A 103 5.32 -25.57 24.77
N GLY A 104 4.62 -24.46 25.00
CA GLY A 104 3.85 -24.13 26.17
C GLY A 104 2.44 -24.66 25.94
N ASP A 105 2.11 -25.66 26.75
CA ASP A 105 0.78 -26.10 27.12
C ASP A 105 -0.29 -25.97 26.01
N LEU A 106 -0.26 -26.92 25.07
CA LEU A 106 -1.37 -27.16 24.14
C LEU A 106 -2.67 -27.49 24.89
N THR A 107 -2.63 -27.72 26.20
CA THR A 107 -3.80 -27.88 27.09
C THR A 107 -4.78 -26.72 26.92
N TYR A 108 -4.34 -25.46 26.97
CA TYR A 108 -5.22 -24.30 26.80
C TYR A 108 -5.99 -24.34 25.48
N VAL A 109 -5.30 -24.68 24.38
CA VAL A 109 -5.91 -24.78 23.06
C VAL A 109 -6.85 -25.99 22.99
N ASN A 110 -6.42 -27.15 23.49
CA ASN A 110 -7.21 -28.37 23.50
C ASN A 110 -8.46 -28.24 24.37
N ASP A 111 -8.37 -27.57 25.51
CA ASP A 111 -9.45 -27.31 26.45
C ASP A 111 -10.47 -26.35 25.84
N LYS A 112 -10.01 -25.29 25.15
CA LYS A 112 -10.90 -24.36 24.45
C LYS A 112 -11.54 -24.97 23.19
N LEU A 113 -10.83 -25.84 22.48
CA LEU A 113 -11.39 -26.59 21.36
C LEU A 113 -12.44 -27.60 21.84
N ALA A 114 -12.18 -28.30 22.94
CA ALA A 114 -13.14 -29.22 23.56
C ALA A 114 -14.39 -28.48 24.09
N ALA A 115 -14.23 -27.22 24.52
CA ALA A 115 -15.32 -26.35 24.96
C ALA A 115 -15.89 -25.46 23.85
N PHE A 116 -15.46 -25.61 22.58
CA PHE A 116 -15.87 -24.72 21.49
C PHE A 116 -17.38 -24.79 21.25
N ASP A 117 -17.95 -25.99 21.26
CA ASP A 117 -19.39 -26.21 21.09
C ASP A 117 -20.22 -25.69 22.28
N ALA A 118 -19.59 -25.50 23.45
CA ALA A 118 -20.21 -24.95 24.65
C ALA A 118 -20.00 -23.43 24.80
N MET A 119 -19.27 -22.79 23.88
CA MET A 119 -18.99 -21.36 23.96
C MET A 119 -20.21 -20.54 23.51
N SER A 120 -20.68 -19.67 24.40
CA SER A 120 -21.65 -18.62 24.06
C SER A 120 -21.04 -17.26 24.38
N PHE A 121 -21.28 -16.28 23.49
CA PHE A 121 -21.00 -14.89 23.80
C PHE A 121 -22.01 -14.35 24.82
N GLU A 122 -21.59 -13.32 25.56
CA GLU A 122 -22.49 -12.56 26.42
C GLU A 122 -23.56 -11.84 25.59
N PRO A 123 -24.81 -11.74 26.09
CA PRO A 123 -25.87 -11.01 25.39
C PRO A 123 -25.51 -9.53 25.20
N ILE A 124 -25.75 -9.00 23.99
CA ILE A 124 -25.53 -7.58 23.66
C ILE A 124 -26.69 -7.04 22.82
N LYS A 125 -26.94 -5.72 22.89
CA LYS A 125 -27.92 -5.00 22.06
C LYS A 125 -27.22 -4.32 20.88
N GLU A 126 -27.86 -4.34 19.71
CA GLU A 126 -27.36 -3.72 18.47
C GLU A 126 -27.16 -2.21 18.64
N SER A 127 -28.04 -1.56 19.40
CA SER A 127 -27.94 -0.13 19.69
C SER A 127 -26.70 0.23 20.51
N THR A 128 -26.22 -0.69 21.38
CA THR A 128 -24.95 -0.51 22.08
C THR A 128 -23.80 -0.47 21.08
N VAL A 129 -23.71 -1.46 20.18
CA VAL A 129 -22.65 -1.53 19.16
C VAL A 129 -22.65 -0.31 18.25
N SER A 130 -23.81 0.13 17.78
CA SER A 130 -23.95 1.32 16.93
C SER A 130 -23.50 2.61 17.64
N ARG A 131 -23.87 2.79 18.92
CA ARG A 131 -23.46 3.95 19.72
C ARG A 131 -21.97 3.94 19.99
N GLU A 132 -21.39 2.79 20.32
CA GLU A 132 -19.95 2.67 20.62
C GLU A 132 -19.09 3.07 19.40
N MET A 133 -19.43 2.60 18.20
CA MET A 133 -18.70 2.97 16.98
C MET A 133 -18.88 4.45 16.63
N THR A 134 -20.13 4.94 16.64
CA THR A 134 -20.44 6.33 16.28
C THR A 134 -19.78 7.33 17.23
N THR A 135 -19.82 7.06 18.53
CA THR A 135 -19.25 7.95 19.55
C THR A 135 -17.74 8.09 19.39
N ARG A 136 -17.02 6.98 19.16
CA ARG A 136 -15.57 7.02 18.90
C ARG A 136 -15.25 7.76 17.62
N TYR A 137 -15.91 7.40 16.52
CA TYR A 137 -15.59 7.99 15.21
C TYR A 137 -15.86 9.50 15.18
N MET A 138 -16.97 9.96 15.76
CA MET A 138 -17.26 11.39 15.87
C MET A 138 -16.29 12.10 16.82
N GLY A 139 -15.88 11.45 17.91
CA GLY A 139 -14.80 11.95 18.78
C GLY A 139 -13.50 12.16 18.00
N ASP A 140 -13.07 11.15 17.25
CA ASP A 140 -11.88 11.21 16.40
C ASP A 140 -11.99 12.34 15.36
N MET A 141 -13.16 12.51 14.73
CA MET A 141 -13.39 13.58 13.74
C MET A 141 -13.26 14.97 14.35
N VAL A 142 -13.77 15.18 15.57
CA VAL A 142 -13.65 16.46 16.28
C VAL A 142 -12.21 16.69 16.71
N GLU A 143 -11.56 15.67 17.27
CA GLU A 143 -10.17 15.77 17.74
C GLU A 143 -9.17 16.03 16.59
N HIS A 144 -9.38 15.40 15.44
CA HIS A 144 -8.51 15.51 14.27
C HIS A 144 -8.94 16.57 13.26
N ALA A 145 -9.98 17.36 13.55
CA ALA A 145 -10.34 18.54 12.75
C ALA A 145 -9.19 19.56 12.72
N GLU A 146 -8.40 19.63 13.80
CA GLU A 146 -7.13 20.33 13.89
C GLU A 146 -6.02 19.35 14.29
N THR A 147 -5.03 19.17 13.41
CA THR A 147 -3.96 18.19 13.55
C THR A 147 -2.63 18.77 13.09
N ASP A 148 -1.52 18.27 13.64
CA ASP A 148 -0.19 18.79 13.34
C ASP A 148 0.30 18.33 11.97
N VAL A 149 0.04 17.06 11.64
CA VAL A 149 0.48 16.44 10.39
C VAL A 149 -0.66 15.63 9.76
N VAL A 150 -0.88 15.87 8.46
CA VAL A 150 -1.77 15.05 7.64
C VAL A 150 -0.95 14.25 6.62
N ILE A 151 -1.16 12.93 6.59
CA ILE A 151 -0.58 12.00 5.62
C ILE A 151 -1.70 11.55 4.67
N ILE A 152 -1.53 11.82 3.38
CA ILE A 152 -2.48 11.41 2.34
C ILE A 152 -1.97 10.14 1.66
N GLY A 153 -2.67 9.02 1.91
CA GLY A 153 -2.36 7.69 1.37
C GLY A 153 -1.57 6.83 2.36
N ALA A 154 -2.18 5.75 2.82
CA ALA A 154 -1.62 4.75 3.72
C ALA A 154 -0.88 3.63 2.97
N GLY A 155 -0.08 3.99 1.96
CA GLY A 155 0.83 3.06 1.28
C GLY A 155 2.09 2.75 2.11
N SER A 156 3.04 1.98 1.58
CA SER A 156 4.34 1.78 2.24
C SER A 156 5.03 3.10 2.58
N ALA A 157 4.92 4.10 1.69
CA ALA A 157 5.46 5.43 1.93
C ALA A 157 4.77 6.19 3.08
N GLY A 158 3.45 6.27 3.05
CA GLY A 158 2.70 6.97 4.10
C GLY A 158 2.83 6.28 5.46
N LEU A 159 2.80 4.94 5.49
CA LEU A 159 2.87 4.19 6.73
C LEU A 159 4.26 4.17 7.37
N SER A 160 5.36 4.10 6.60
CA SER A 160 6.67 4.27 7.23
C SER A 160 6.90 5.70 7.71
N CYS A 161 6.35 6.71 7.02
CA CYS A 161 6.35 8.09 7.51
C CYS A 161 5.56 8.22 8.82
N ALA A 162 4.35 7.66 8.87
CA ALA A 162 3.54 7.62 10.08
C ALA A 162 4.27 6.92 11.24
N TYR A 163 4.89 5.77 10.96
CA TYR A 163 5.69 5.03 11.94
C TYR A 163 6.85 5.86 12.52
N GLU A 164 7.58 6.61 11.70
CA GLU A 164 8.61 7.50 12.23
C GLU A 164 8.03 8.62 13.12
N LEU A 165 6.85 9.15 12.77
CA LEU A 165 6.19 10.18 13.59
C LEU A 165 5.64 9.64 14.92
N THR A 166 5.37 8.33 15.05
CA THR A 166 4.94 7.75 16.34
C THR A 166 6.04 7.84 17.41
N LYS A 167 7.31 7.94 17.00
CA LYS A 167 8.45 8.16 17.91
C LYS A 167 8.42 9.55 18.58
N HIS A 168 7.54 10.45 18.12
CA HIS A 168 7.35 11.80 18.64
C HIS A 168 5.93 11.95 19.24
N PRO A 169 5.71 11.60 20.51
CA PRO A 169 4.36 11.54 21.11
C PRO A 169 3.65 12.89 21.19
N GLY A 170 4.37 14.01 21.07
CA GLY A 170 3.79 15.35 21.06
C GLY A 170 3.23 15.81 19.71
N VAL A 171 3.27 14.95 18.67
CA VAL A 171 2.79 15.27 17.32
C VAL A 171 1.53 14.46 17.04
N LYS A 172 0.41 15.13 16.76
CA LYS A 172 -0.83 14.49 16.32
C LYS A 172 -0.76 14.19 14.82
N VAL A 173 -0.96 12.92 14.46
CA VAL A 173 -0.86 12.44 13.08
C VAL A 173 -2.23 11.94 12.59
N THR A 174 -2.71 12.53 11.51
CA THR A 174 -3.92 12.09 10.80
C THR A 174 -3.55 11.46 9.47
N ILE A 175 -3.88 10.19 9.27
CA ILE A 175 -3.70 9.48 8.00
C ILE A 175 -5.06 9.42 7.31
N ILE A 176 -5.12 9.86 6.06
CA ILE A 176 -6.31 9.76 5.20
C ILE A 176 -6.01 8.77 4.08
N GLU A 177 -6.76 7.68 4.02
CA GLU A 177 -6.69 6.69 2.95
C GLU A 177 -8.02 6.65 2.18
N GLN A 178 -7.94 6.56 0.85
CA GLN A 178 -9.14 6.53 0.01
C GLN A 178 -9.81 5.15 -0.03
N ASN A 179 -9.03 4.09 0.18
CA ASN A 179 -9.50 2.71 0.12
C ASN A 179 -9.90 2.19 1.50
N VAL A 180 -10.83 1.24 1.52
CA VAL A 180 -11.20 0.50 2.75
C VAL A 180 -10.00 -0.25 3.32
N ALA A 181 -9.19 -0.87 2.45
CA ALA A 181 -7.97 -1.56 2.85
C ALA A 181 -6.76 -0.62 2.64
N PRO A 182 -6.02 -0.28 3.70
CA PRO A 182 -4.78 0.47 3.57
C PRO A 182 -3.67 -0.41 2.95
N GLY A 183 -2.51 0.17 2.70
CA GLY A 183 -1.30 -0.50 2.26
C GLY A 183 -0.95 -0.31 0.78
N GLY A 184 -1.88 0.21 -0.02
CA GLY A 184 -1.65 0.55 -1.41
C GLY A 184 -1.10 -0.63 -2.23
N GLY A 185 -0.07 -0.38 -3.03
CA GLY A 185 0.53 -1.40 -3.90
C GLY A 185 1.46 -2.40 -3.22
N CYS A 186 1.62 -2.34 -1.90
CA CYS A 186 2.67 -3.06 -1.19
C CYS A 186 2.21 -4.39 -0.56
N TRP A 187 1.04 -4.89 -0.99
CA TRP A 187 0.56 -6.22 -0.64
C TRP A 187 1.25 -7.34 -1.41
N LEU A 188 1.80 -7.04 -2.58
CA LEU A 188 2.52 -7.96 -3.46
C LEU A 188 3.84 -7.34 -3.94
N GLY A 189 4.70 -8.19 -4.49
CA GLY A 189 5.86 -7.81 -5.29
C GLY A 189 5.49 -7.62 -6.77
N GLY A 190 6.51 -7.62 -7.63
CA GLY A 190 6.33 -7.46 -9.08
C GLY A 190 5.57 -8.64 -9.70
N GLN A 191 4.74 -8.35 -10.71
CA GLN A 191 4.02 -9.36 -11.49
C GLN A 191 3.16 -10.32 -10.64
N LEU A 192 2.54 -9.79 -9.57
CA LEU A 192 1.72 -10.54 -8.61
C LEU A 192 2.47 -11.60 -7.79
N PHE A 193 3.81 -11.62 -7.83
CA PHE A 193 4.59 -12.47 -6.94
C PHE A 193 4.61 -11.92 -5.52
N SER A 194 4.93 -12.76 -4.54
CA SER A 194 4.84 -12.41 -3.12
C SER A 194 6.07 -11.69 -2.57
N ALA A 195 7.26 -12.08 -3.01
CA ALA A 195 8.51 -11.65 -2.38
C ALA A 195 8.75 -10.14 -2.52
N MET A 196 9.15 -9.50 -1.43
CA MET A 196 9.54 -8.09 -1.41
C MET A 196 11.06 -8.00 -1.32
N VAL A 197 11.67 -7.32 -2.29
CA VAL A 197 13.10 -7.07 -2.33
C VAL A 197 13.38 -5.67 -1.80
N VAL A 198 14.23 -5.56 -0.78
CA VAL A 198 14.59 -4.28 -0.14
C VAL A 198 16.11 -4.12 -0.19
N ARG A 199 16.60 -3.02 -0.76
CA ARG A 199 18.04 -2.75 -0.85
C ARG A 199 18.55 -2.16 0.46
N LYS A 200 19.78 -2.50 0.87
CA LYS A 200 20.42 -1.84 2.02
C LYS A 200 20.71 -0.36 1.71
N PRO A 201 20.57 0.57 2.69
CA PRO A 201 20.40 0.34 4.13
C PRO A 201 18.95 0.17 4.61
N ALA A 202 17.93 0.09 3.74
CA ALA A 202 16.53 0.08 4.18
C ALA A 202 16.09 -1.16 5.00
N HIS A 203 16.96 -2.17 5.15
CA HIS A 203 16.77 -3.26 6.10
C HIS A 203 16.70 -2.81 7.58
N GLU A 204 17.27 -1.65 7.93
CA GLU A 204 17.24 -1.13 9.32
C GLU A 204 15.80 -0.91 9.80
N LEU A 205 14.91 -0.44 8.91
CA LEU A 205 13.48 -0.32 9.22
C LEU A 205 12.83 -1.70 9.42
N LEU A 206 13.29 -2.73 8.71
CA LEU A 206 12.79 -4.10 8.91
C LEU A 206 13.23 -4.65 10.27
N ASP A 207 14.44 -4.32 10.70
CA ASP A 207 14.94 -4.68 12.03
C ASP A 207 14.13 -4.01 13.14
N GLU A 208 13.85 -2.71 13.01
CA GLU A 208 13.01 -1.95 13.94
C GLU A 208 11.59 -2.52 14.04
N LEU A 209 11.00 -2.90 12.90
CA LEU A 209 9.67 -3.51 12.81
C LEU A 209 9.66 -5.02 13.13
N GLN A 210 10.81 -5.60 13.44
CA GLN A 210 10.98 -7.04 13.71
C GLN A 210 10.45 -7.94 12.58
N VAL A 211 10.63 -7.50 11.32
CA VAL A 211 10.23 -8.24 10.13
C VAL A 211 11.37 -9.16 9.69
N PRO A 212 11.19 -10.49 9.69
CA PRO A 212 12.24 -11.40 9.24
C PRO A 212 12.47 -11.29 7.73
N TYR A 213 13.74 -11.35 7.33
CA TYR A 213 14.17 -11.31 5.94
C TYR A 213 15.37 -12.23 5.69
N ASP A 214 15.55 -12.63 4.44
CA ASP A 214 16.73 -13.34 3.97
C ASP A 214 17.77 -12.33 3.46
N ASP A 215 18.96 -12.30 4.05
CA ASP A 215 20.07 -11.45 3.58
C ASP A 215 20.74 -12.06 2.33
N LYS A 216 20.88 -11.25 1.27
CA LYS A 216 21.54 -11.61 0.00
C LYS A 216 22.77 -10.75 -0.30
N GLY A 217 23.28 -10.00 0.69
CA GLY A 217 24.42 -9.08 0.53
C GLY A 217 23.94 -7.65 0.39
N ASP A 218 23.85 -7.14 -0.84
CA ASP A 218 23.48 -5.74 -1.14
C ASP A 218 21.99 -5.43 -0.92
N TYR A 219 21.18 -6.47 -0.80
CA TYR A 219 19.74 -6.40 -0.58
C TYR A 219 19.27 -7.56 0.28
N VAL A 220 18.09 -7.40 0.86
CA VAL A 220 17.39 -8.40 1.66
C VAL A 220 16.05 -8.74 1.00
N VAL A 221 15.52 -9.91 1.31
CA VAL A 221 14.25 -10.39 0.74
C VAL A 221 13.31 -10.78 1.86
N VAL A 222 12.17 -10.10 1.96
CA VAL A 222 11.08 -10.48 2.86
C VAL A 222 10.22 -11.53 2.17
N LYS A 223 9.84 -12.59 2.90
CA LYS A 223 9.07 -13.74 2.38
C LYS A 223 7.82 -13.31 1.59
N HIS A 224 7.12 -12.29 2.08
CA HIS A 224 5.89 -11.79 1.48
C HIS A 224 5.76 -10.29 1.76
N ALA A 225 5.39 -9.49 0.77
CA ALA A 225 5.23 -8.04 0.92
C ALA A 225 4.20 -7.66 2.00
N ALA A 226 3.07 -8.37 2.03
CA ALA A 226 2.08 -8.32 3.11
C ALA A 226 2.65 -8.42 4.54
N LEU A 227 3.77 -9.13 4.78
CA LEU A 227 4.37 -9.24 6.12
C LEU A 227 4.98 -7.90 6.56
N PHE A 228 5.67 -7.20 5.67
CA PHE A 228 6.15 -5.86 5.96
C PHE A 228 4.97 -4.91 6.18
N MET A 229 3.96 -4.96 5.30
CA MET A 229 2.83 -4.04 5.35
C MET A 229 1.96 -4.21 6.59
N SER A 230 1.70 -5.44 7.03
CA SER A 230 0.97 -5.68 8.27
C SER A 230 1.76 -5.24 9.50
N SER A 231 3.09 -5.43 9.51
CA SER A 231 3.95 -5.00 10.62
C SER A 231 4.01 -3.48 10.76
N VAL A 232 4.23 -2.74 9.67
CA VAL A 232 4.28 -1.27 9.72
C VAL A 232 2.90 -0.68 10.03
N LEU A 233 1.82 -1.25 9.48
CA LEU A 233 0.46 -0.83 9.80
C LEU A 233 0.15 -1.05 11.29
N ARG A 234 0.47 -2.23 11.83
CA ARG A 234 0.33 -2.52 13.26
C ARG A 234 1.08 -1.51 14.11
N ALA A 235 2.35 -1.24 13.77
CA ALA A 235 3.19 -0.33 14.54
C ALA A 235 2.66 1.11 14.52
N ALA A 236 2.15 1.58 13.38
CA ALA A 236 1.54 2.89 13.26
C ALA A 236 0.22 3.01 14.05
N LEU A 237 -0.63 1.97 14.03
CA LEU A 237 -1.95 1.99 14.66
C LEU A 237 -1.96 1.74 16.17
N ILE A 238 -0.91 1.12 16.73
CA ILE A 238 -0.77 0.94 18.19
C ILE A 238 -0.45 2.28 18.87
N ALA A 239 0.17 3.22 18.16
CA ALA A 239 0.53 4.50 18.73
C ALA A 239 -0.71 5.38 18.98
N GLU A 240 -0.80 5.94 20.18
CA GLU A 240 -1.96 6.75 20.60
C GLU A 240 -2.08 8.07 19.84
N ASN A 241 -0.97 8.59 19.31
CA ASN A 241 -0.93 9.88 18.61
C ASN A 241 -1.28 9.79 17.12
N THR A 242 -1.68 8.60 16.62
CA THR A 242 -1.96 8.37 15.21
C THR A 242 -3.38 7.89 15.00
N LYS A 243 -4.09 8.54 14.06
CA LYS A 243 -5.41 8.11 13.61
C LYS A 243 -5.40 7.80 12.12
N LEU A 244 -5.96 6.65 11.75
CA LEU A 244 -6.24 6.28 10.37
C LEU A 244 -7.73 6.47 10.08
N PHE A 245 -8.04 7.29 9.08
CA PHE A 245 -9.35 7.44 8.46
C PHE A 245 -9.35 6.78 7.08
#